data_AF-A0A964PDA3-F1
#
_entry.id   AF-A0A964PDA3-F1
#
_cell.length_a   1.000
_cell.length_b   1.000
_cell.length_c   1.000
_cell.angle_alpha   90.00
_cell.angle_beta   90.00
_cell.angle_gamma   90.00
#
_symmetry.space_group_name_H-M   'P 1'
#
loop_
_entity.id
_entity.type
_entity.pdbx_description
1 polymer ?
#
loop_
_entity_poly.entity_id
_entity_poly.type
_entity_poly.pdbx_seq_one_letter_code
_entity_poly.pdbx_strand_id
1 'polypeptide(L)'
;MRIQQQEEQRARGFSLIEPMVVRGVVAIALGIGAPLFATLAANNRMSSASNDLVSSLLAARSEALKRQVTVTLCPTPAGAGNCVAGGSLGTGWTVFVDRNADGAISADDVVIQQPGALEADLRDGVTATPIPGRGSPQVA
;
A
#
# COMPACT_ATOMS: atom_id res chain seq x y z
N MET A 1 -51.12 -6.19 -13.32
CA MET A 1 -50.24 -5.93 -14.48
C MET A 1 -50.63 -4.56 -15.07
N ARG A 2 -50.00 -3.48 -14.58
CA ARG A 2 -50.20 -2.11 -15.09
C ARG A 2 -48.83 -1.54 -15.40
N ILE A 3 -48.42 -1.61 -16.66
CA ILE A 3 -47.32 -0.79 -17.15
C ILE A 3 -47.96 0.52 -17.56
N GLN A 4 -48.06 1.46 -16.61
CA GLN A 4 -48.57 2.80 -16.86
C GLN A 4 -47.42 3.66 -17.39
N GLN A 5 -47.59 4.06 -18.66
CA GLN A 5 -47.38 5.42 -19.15
C GLN A 5 -45.94 5.92 -19.19
N GLN A 6 -45.28 5.67 -20.33
CA GLN A 6 -44.22 6.57 -20.80
C GLN A 6 -44.90 7.79 -21.42
N GLU A 7 -44.78 8.92 -20.72
CA GLU A 7 -45.20 10.23 -21.20
C GLU A 7 -44.51 10.52 -22.54
N GLU A 8 -45.29 11.02 -23.50
CA GLU A 8 -44.79 11.53 -24.78
C GLU A 8 -43.93 12.78 -24.53
N GLN A 9 -42.70 12.58 -24.05
CA GLN A 9 -41.67 13.57 -24.19
C GLN A 9 -41.45 13.73 -25.68
N ARG A 10 -41.75 14.93 -26.20
CA ARG A 10 -41.51 15.31 -27.59
C ARG A 10 -40.03 15.07 -27.90
N ALA A 11 -39.75 13.87 -28.40
CA ALA A 11 -38.40 13.40 -28.65
C ALA A 11 -37.86 14.28 -29.77
N ARG A 12 -36.97 15.22 -29.43
CA ARG A 12 -36.06 15.79 -30.40
C ARG A 12 -35.21 14.64 -30.89
N GLY A 13 -35.60 14.06 -32.02
CA GLY A 13 -34.95 12.89 -32.59
C GLY A 13 -33.50 13.22 -32.91
N PHE A 14 -32.58 12.59 -32.19
CA PHE A 14 -31.18 12.56 -32.56
C PHE A 14 -31.05 11.85 -33.91
N SER A 15 -30.30 12.42 -34.85
CA SER A 15 -29.99 11.74 -36.12
C SER A 15 -29.15 10.50 -35.82
N LEU A 16 -29.32 9.41 -36.58
CA LEU A 16 -28.55 8.16 -36.44
C LEU A 16 -27.03 8.37 -36.48
N ILE A 17 -26.59 9.45 -37.13
CA ILE A 17 -25.18 9.84 -37.22
C ILE A 17 -24.62 10.37 -35.89
N GLU A 18 -25.46 10.97 -35.05
CA GLU A 18 -25.05 11.61 -33.80
C GLU A 18 -24.54 10.61 -32.75
N PRO A 19 -25.25 9.50 -32.43
CA PRO A 19 -24.72 8.50 -31.50
C PRO A 19 -23.51 7.75 -32.06
N MET A 20 -23.34 7.68 -33.39
CA MET A 20 -22.14 7.12 -34.03
C MET A 20 -20.92 8.00 -33.76
N VAL A 21 -21.03 9.32 -33.96
CA VAL A 21 -19.95 10.27 -33.70
C VAL A 21 -19.63 10.34 -32.20
N VAL A 22 -20.65 10.44 -31.33
CA VAL A 22 -20.46 10.49 -29.87
C VAL A 22 -19.71 9.26 -29.37
N ARG A 23 -20.13 8.06 -29.78
CA ARG A 23 -19.42 6.83 -29.39
C ARG A 23 -18.02 6.75 -29.97
N GLY A 24 -17.80 7.23 -31.19
CA GLY A 24 -16.46 7.32 -31.78
C GLY A 24 -15.53 8.18 -30.93
N VAL A 25 -15.97 9.38 -30.54
CA VAL A 25 -15.19 10.28 -29.68
C VAL A 25 -14.96 9.66 -28.29
N VAL A 26 -15.99 9.05 -27.69
CA VAL A 26 -15.87 8.37 -26.39
C VAL A 26 -14.90 7.20 -26.46
N ALA A 27 -14.93 6.40 -27.53
CA ALA A 27 -14.00 5.28 -27.71
C ALA A 27 -12.55 5.75 -27.80
N ILE A 28 -12.28 6.82 -28.57
CA ILE A 28 -10.95 7.42 -28.67
C ILE A 28 -10.50 7.99 -27.32
N ALA A 29 -11.38 8.74 -26.65
CA ALA A 29 -11.11 9.33 -25.35
C ALA A 29 -10.80 8.28 -24.28
N LEU A 30 -11.57 7.18 -24.23
CA LEU A 30 -11.32 6.07 -23.30
C LEU A 30 -10.04 5.30 -23.64
N GLY A 31 -9.73 5.13 -24.93
CA GLY A 31 -8.51 4.46 -25.37
C GLY A 31 -7.24 5.14 -24.86
N ILE A 32 -7.24 6.47 -24.72
CA ILE A 32 -6.11 7.25 -24.20
C ILE A 32 -6.26 7.52 -22.69
N GLY A 33 -7.48 7.77 -22.23
CA GLY A 33 -7.77 8.15 -20.85
C GLY A 33 -7.53 7.00 -19.86
N ALA A 34 -7.98 5.79 -20.17
CA ALA A 34 -7.82 4.64 -19.27
C ALA A 34 -6.35 4.31 -18.93
N PRO A 35 -5.40 4.19 -19.89
CA PRO A 35 -4.00 3.93 -19.56
C PRO A 35 -3.33 5.10 -18.82
N LEU A 36 -3.77 6.34 -19.08
CA LEU A 36 -3.27 7.51 -18.35
C LEU A 36 -3.65 7.43 -16.86
N PHE A 37 -4.93 7.16 -16.56
CA PHE A 37 -5.38 6.99 -15.18
C PHE A 37 -4.65 5.84 -14.46
N ALA A 38 -4.40 4.72 -15.15
CA ALA A 38 -3.64 3.61 -14.58
C ALA A 38 -2.21 4.03 -14.19
N THR A 39 -1.54 4.79 -15.06
CA THR A 39 -0.19 5.32 -14.79
C THR A 39 -0.18 6.30 -13.62
N LEU A 40 -1.15 7.23 -13.55
CA LEU A 40 -1.26 8.15 -12.42
C LEU A 40 -1.52 7.41 -11.10
N ALA A 41 -2.39 6.40 -11.11
CA ALA A 41 -2.66 5.58 -9.94
C ALA A 41 -1.40 4.85 -9.45
N ALA A 42 -0.65 4.22 -10.35
CA ALA A 42 0.61 3.54 -10.02
C ALA A 42 1.63 4.50 -9.37
N ASN A 43 1.79 5.71 -9.92
CA ASN A 43 2.70 6.72 -9.34
C ASN A 43 2.26 7.17 -7.94
N ASN A 44 0.97 7.39 -7.71
CA ASN A 44 0.43 7.76 -6.40
C ASN A 44 0.66 6.64 -5.36
N ARG A 45 0.53 5.37 -5.77
CA ARG A 45 0.79 4.21 -4.91
C ARG A 45 2.25 4.13 -4.50
N MET A 46 3.18 4.29 -5.44
CA MET A 46 4.63 4.33 -5.15
C MET A 46 4.99 5.45 -4.16
N SER A 47 4.43 6.65 -4.37
CA SER A 47 4.63 7.79 -3.46
C SER A 47 4.06 7.53 -2.05
N SER A 48 2.85 6.96 -1.98
CA SER A 48 2.20 6.62 -0.71
C SER A 48 3.01 5.57 0.07
N ALA A 49 3.48 4.51 -0.61
CA ALA A 49 4.32 3.47 -0.02
C ALA A 49 5.61 4.03 0.61
N SER A 50 6.25 4.95 -0.11
CA SER A 50 7.46 5.64 0.38
C SER A 50 7.15 6.51 1.60
N ASN A 51 6.04 7.24 1.57
CA ASN A 51 5.59 8.07 2.69
C ASN A 51 5.23 7.25 3.92
N ASP A 52 4.59 6.09 3.76
CA ASP A 52 4.26 5.19 4.86
C ASP A 52 5.52 4.66 5.55
N LEU A 53 6.52 4.27 4.76
CA LEU A 53 7.81 3.83 5.30
C LEU A 53 8.50 4.96 6.08
N VAL A 54 8.59 6.16 5.48
CA VAL A 54 9.17 7.34 6.14
C VAL A 54 8.43 7.70 7.43
N SER A 55 7.09 7.65 7.41
CA SER A 55 6.24 7.89 8.58
C SER A 55 6.55 6.89 9.70
N SER A 56 6.67 5.60 9.37
CA SER A 56 6.99 4.57 10.36
C SER A 56 8.41 4.73 10.95
N LEU A 57 9.39 5.15 10.15
CA LEU A 57 10.75 5.46 10.60
C LEU A 57 10.77 6.69 11.53
N LEU A 58 10.02 7.74 11.19
CA LEU A 58 9.90 8.93 12.03
C LEU A 58 9.20 8.61 13.36
N ALA A 59 8.16 7.77 13.33
CA ALA A 59 7.50 7.27 14.52
C ALA A 59 8.46 6.44 15.39
N ALA A 60 9.20 5.50 14.79
CA ALA A 60 10.21 4.69 15.47
C ALA A 60 11.28 5.56 16.14
N ARG A 61 11.82 6.54 15.41
CA ARG A 61 12.81 7.49 15.94
C ARG A 61 12.25 8.31 17.10
N SER A 62 11.03 8.83 16.95
CA SER A 62 10.38 9.62 18.00
C SER A 62 10.16 8.79 19.26
N GLU A 63 9.80 7.52 19.10
CA GLU A 63 9.57 6.60 20.20
C GLU A 63 10.87 6.20 20.90
N ALA A 64 11.93 5.92 20.12
CA ALA A 64 13.26 5.65 20.64
C ALA A 64 13.79 6.81 21.48
N LEU A 65 13.59 8.06 21.02
CA LEU A 65 14.00 9.26 21.74
C LEU A 65 13.16 9.49 23.01
N LYS A 66 11.83 9.33 22.93
CA LYS A 66 10.92 9.54 24.08
C LYS A 66 11.20 8.58 25.22
N ARG A 67 11.49 7.32 24.90
CA ARG A 67 11.70 6.26 25.89
C ARG A 67 13.17 6.02 26.22
N GLN A 68 14.10 6.60 25.45
CA GLN A 68 15.54 6.34 25.55
C GLN A 68 15.86 4.83 25.42
N VAL A 69 15.16 4.16 24.52
CA VAL A 69 15.29 2.72 24.23
C VAL A 69 15.52 2.48 22.75
N THR A 70 16.02 1.31 22.41
CA THR A 70 16.13 0.88 21.01
C THR A 70 14.74 0.54 20.47
N VAL A 71 14.45 1.03 19.26
CA VAL A 71 13.25 0.68 18.50
C VAL A 71 13.72 0.10 17.17
N THR A 72 13.21 -1.08 16.83
CA THR A 72 13.60 -1.81 15.64
C THR A 72 12.42 -1.86 14.67
N LEU A 73 12.72 -1.62 13.39
CA LEU A 73 11.79 -1.82 12.29
C LEU A 73 12.20 -3.10 11.56
N CYS A 74 11.23 -3.98 11.34
CA CYS A 74 11.53 -5.32 10.86
C CYS A 74 10.49 -5.81 9.84
N PRO A 75 10.90 -6.49 8.74
CA PRO A 75 9.97 -7.12 7.82
C PRO A 75 9.16 -8.20 8.53
N THR A 76 7.85 -8.12 8.43
CA THR A 76 6.92 -9.09 9.01
C THR A 76 5.82 -9.32 7.99
N PRO A 77 5.93 -10.36 7.14
CA PRO A 77 4.89 -10.67 6.18
C PRO A 77 3.57 -10.98 6.90
N ALA A 78 2.44 -10.70 6.25
CA ALA A 78 1.12 -10.98 6.83
C ALA A 78 1.01 -12.46 7.26
N GLY A 79 0.70 -12.68 8.55
CA GLY A 79 0.60 -14.02 9.15
C GLY A 79 1.91 -14.58 9.68
N ALA A 80 3.07 -13.95 9.42
CA ALA A 80 4.29 -14.24 10.14
C ALA A 80 4.21 -13.59 11.52
N GLY A 81 4.19 -14.40 12.58
CA GLY A 81 4.23 -13.88 13.95
C GLY A 81 5.57 -13.25 14.34
N ASN A 82 6.59 -13.36 13.46
CA ASN A 82 7.97 -12.99 13.74
C ASN A 82 8.62 -12.23 12.57
N CYS A 83 9.72 -11.57 12.91
CA CYS A 83 10.67 -10.92 12.00
C CYS A 83 11.30 -11.87 10.98
N VAL A 84 11.41 -11.43 9.72
CA VAL A 84 12.15 -12.14 8.67
C VAL A 84 13.43 -11.39 8.31
N ALA A 85 14.59 -11.98 8.61
CA ALA A 85 15.90 -11.43 8.22
C ALA A 85 16.02 -11.33 6.70
N GLY A 86 16.42 -10.15 6.20
CA GLY A 86 16.57 -9.93 4.76
C GLY A 86 15.25 -9.94 4.00
N GLY A 87 14.11 -9.96 4.70
CA GLY A 87 12.79 -9.93 4.10
C GLY A 87 12.50 -8.61 3.38
N SER A 88 11.55 -8.67 2.46
CA SER A 88 11.01 -7.48 1.82
C SER A 88 10.06 -6.74 2.78
N LEU A 89 10.30 -5.44 2.97
CA LEU A 89 9.39 -4.54 3.65
C LEU A 89 8.09 -4.35 2.85
N GLY A 90 8.10 -4.62 1.55
CA GLY A 90 6.88 -4.63 0.75
C GLY A 90 5.87 -5.70 1.19
N THR A 91 6.30 -6.76 1.88
CA THR A 91 5.38 -7.78 2.42
C THR A 91 4.69 -7.38 3.71
N GLY A 92 5.05 -6.22 4.29
CA GLY A 92 4.63 -5.76 5.60
C GLY A 92 5.81 -5.63 6.54
N TRP A 93 5.67 -4.75 7.54
CA TRP A 93 6.68 -4.55 8.56
C TRP A 93 6.06 -4.24 9.90
N THR A 94 6.82 -4.48 10.95
CA THR A 94 6.44 -4.17 12.32
C THR A 94 7.48 -3.27 12.93
N VAL A 95 7.03 -2.21 13.61
CA VAL A 95 7.87 -1.33 14.43
C VAL A 95 7.60 -1.67 15.88
N PHE A 96 8.64 -2.04 16.62
CA PHE A 96 8.53 -2.43 18.02
C PHE A 96 9.71 -1.92 18.84
N VAL A 97 9.47 -1.74 20.14
CA VAL A 97 10.52 -1.43 21.10
C VAL A 97 11.31 -2.71 21.37
N ASP A 98 12.59 -2.70 21.03
CA ASP A 98 13.53 -3.82 21.12
C ASP A 98 14.45 -3.58 22.33
N ARG A 99 14.04 -4.04 23.51
CA ARG A 99 14.76 -3.72 24.77
C ARG A 99 16.05 -4.52 24.93
N ASN A 100 16.06 -5.74 24.44
CA ASN A 100 17.21 -6.64 24.51
C ASN A 100 18.17 -6.46 23.32
N ALA A 101 17.82 -5.59 22.36
CA ALA A 101 18.58 -5.27 21.17
C ALA A 101 18.89 -6.48 20.30
N ASP A 102 18.01 -7.50 20.29
CA ASP A 102 18.21 -8.74 19.56
C ASP A 102 17.61 -8.74 18.15
N GLY A 103 16.87 -7.69 17.78
CA GLY A 103 16.25 -7.56 16.46
C GLY A 103 15.13 -8.55 16.18
N ALA A 104 14.63 -9.27 17.19
CA ALA A 104 13.50 -10.18 17.11
C ALA A 104 12.33 -9.65 17.93
N ILE A 105 11.10 -9.98 17.52
CA ILE A 105 9.92 -9.63 18.31
C ILE A 105 9.80 -10.67 19.43
N SER A 106 9.98 -10.23 20.68
CA SER A 106 9.84 -11.04 21.89
C SER A 106 8.52 -10.75 22.60
N ALA A 107 8.08 -11.64 23.49
CA ALA A 107 6.82 -11.49 24.25
C ALA A 107 6.81 -10.23 25.15
N ASP A 108 7.99 -9.74 25.54
CA ASP A 108 8.18 -8.55 26.38
C ASP A 108 8.26 -7.23 25.58
N ASP A 109 8.26 -7.33 24.24
CA ASP A 109 8.39 -6.17 23.35
C ASP A 109 7.04 -5.51 23.09
N VAL A 110 7.09 -4.19 22.94
CA VAL A 110 5.89 -3.39 22.67
C VAL A 110 5.84 -3.04 21.20
N VAL A 111 4.86 -3.60 20.49
CA VAL A 111 4.56 -3.23 19.10
C VAL A 111 3.94 -1.83 19.07
N ILE A 112 4.60 -0.92 18.34
CA ILE A 112 4.19 0.48 18.18
C ILE A 112 3.29 0.62 16.96
N GLN A 113 3.65 -0.04 15.86
CA GLN A 113 2.92 0.04 14.61
C GLN A 113 3.11 -1.24 13.79
N GLN A 114 2.05 -1.65 13.10
CA GLN A 114 2.11 -2.72 12.11
C GLN A 114 1.32 -2.28 10.87
N PRO A 115 1.94 -1.55 9.94
CA PRO A 115 1.33 -1.22 8.66
C PRO A 115 1.03 -2.50 7.87
N GLY A 116 -0.05 -2.48 7.09
CA GLY A 116 -0.40 -3.59 6.22
C GLY A 116 0.67 -3.84 5.16
N ALA A 117 0.62 -5.02 4.54
CA ALA A 117 1.45 -5.33 3.39
C ALA A 117 1.20 -4.35 2.25
N LEU A 118 2.27 -3.97 1.54
CA LEU A 118 2.13 -3.16 0.35
C LEU A 118 1.44 -3.95 -0.77
N GLU A 119 0.84 -3.21 -1.71
CA GLU A 119 0.25 -3.76 -2.93
C GLU A 119 1.24 -4.65 -3.68
N ALA A 120 0.74 -5.72 -4.30
CA ALA A 120 1.56 -6.77 -4.92
C ALA A 120 2.60 -6.23 -5.91
N ASP A 121 2.26 -5.19 -6.65
CA ASP A 121 3.10 -4.55 -7.68
C ASP A 121 4.37 -3.88 -7.12
N LEU A 122 4.36 -3.49 -5.84
CA LEU A 122 5.44 -2.71 -5.23
C LEU A 122 6.27 -3.54 -4.23
N ARG A 123 6.06 -4.86 -4.17
CA ARG A 123 6.65 -5.72 -3.12
C ARG A 123 8.15 -5.94 -3.26
N ASP A 124 8.67 -5.98 -4.48
CA ASP A 124 10.04 -6.47 -4.70
C ASP A 124 11.11 -5.37 -4.63
N GLY A 125 10.71 -4.11 -4.39
CA GLY A 125 11.60 -2.95 -4.45
C GLY A 125 12.23 -2.51 -3.13
N VAL A 126 11.80 -3.04 -1.97
CA VAL A 126 12.23 -2.55 -0.66
C VAL A 126 12.59 -3.71 0.27
N THR A 127 13.88 -3.87 0.55
CA THR A 127 14.40 -4.90 1.48
C THR A 127 15.03 -4.26 2.71
N ALA A 128 14.89 -4.93 3.87
CA ALA A 128 15.62 -4.54 5.06
C ALA A 128 16.96 -5.28 5.09
N THR A 129 18.07 -4.55 5.20
CA THR A 129 19.39 -5.14 5.41
C THR A 129 19.55 -5.57 6.88
N PRO A 130 19.95 -6.83 7.14
CA PRO A 130 20.29 -7.26 8.49
C PRO A 130 21.45 -6.42 9.07
N ILE A 131 21.33 -6.03 10.34
CA ILE A 131 22.41 -5.33 11.05
C ILE A 131 23.42 -6.38 11.55
N PRO A 132 24.71 -6.30 11.17
CA PRO A 132 25.71 -7.25 11.64
C PRO A 132 25.89 -7.21 13.16
N GLY A 133 25.98 -8.38 13.81
CA GLY A 133 26.25 -8.50 15.24
C GLY A 133 25.04 -8.33 16.17
N ARG A 134 23.83 -8.16 15.60
CA ARG A 134 22.56 -8.24 16.32
C ARG A 134 22.02 -9.67 16.23
N GLY A 135 21.25 -10.14 17.24
CA GLY A 135 20.59 -11.44 17.20
C GLY A 135 19.92 -11.67 15.84
N SER A 136 20.12 -12.83 15.23
CA SER A 136 19.41 -13.15 14.00
C SER A 136 17.94 -13.36 14.36
N PRO A 137 16.98 -12.64 13.76
CA PRO A 137 15.58 -12.94 13.99
C PRO A 137 15.34 -14.40 13.57
N GLN A 138 14.63 -15.13 14.43
CA GLN A 138 14.41 -16.56 14.29
C GLN A 138 13.69 -16.82 12.96
N VAL A 139 14.42 -17.41 12.01
CA VAL A 139 13.86 -17.87 10.74
C VAL A 139 12.91 -19.01 11.07
N ALA A 140 11.61 -18.79 10.86
CA ALA A 140 10.62 -19.87 10.79
C ALA A 140 10.69 -20.55 9.42
#